data_AF-A0A5J4TT81-F1
#
_entry.id   AF-A0A5J4TT81-F1
#
_cell.length_a   1.000
_cell.length_b   1.000
_cell.length_c   1.000
_cell.angle_alpha   90.00
_cell.angle_beta   90.00
_cell.angle_gamma   90.00
#
_symmetry.space_group_name_H-M   'P 1'
#
loop_
_entity.id
_entity.type
_entity.pdbx_description
1 polymer ?
#
loop_
_entity_poly.entity_id
_entity_poly.type
_entity_poly.pdbx_seq_one_letter_code
_entity_poly.pdbx_strand_id
1 'polypeptide(L)'
;QQLGTIEASLKSNSVDAFRNDGEHHYSIKEIKPESQIPALFDKEILISLSDSDHDVTQIQNSFLSIVLTANVQFDNKFDDYEEAYKDGTVLFIGLKSASQVIREYTIYHRGRTIEGTLQNDSTTEQFIQNTVKPRSEKNNRNHIHSLYENTHKYDTSACGPYLTMKNIENAIRDQLSVPYSMPIRFRLSIPLGDILVFSGFTDYPNSLFGDLKIQFKINPNAFVFPQVNPIISMAKY
;
A
#
# COMPACT_ATOMS: atom_id res chain seq x y z
N GLN A 1 37.12 11.51 -25.02
CA GLN A 1 36.93 11.78 -23.58
C GLN A 1 37.22 10.50 -22.83
N GLN A 2 38.26 10.47 -21.99
CA GLN A 2 38.49 9.35 -21.06
C GLN A 2 37.34 9.34 -20.06
N LEU A 3 36.57 8.26 -20.04
CA LEU A 3 35.66 7.95 -18.93
C LEU A 3 36.54 7.75 -17.69
N GLY A 4 36.48 8.70 -16.75
CA GLY A 4 37.13 8.55 -15.46
C GLY A 4 36.65 7.27 -14.75
N THR A 5 37.48 6.72 -13.87
CA THR A 5 37.09 5.57 -13.06
C THR A 5 35.86 5.90 -12.22
N ILE A 6 35.04 4.88 -11.90
CA ILE A 6 33.86 5.03 -11.04
C ILE A 6 34.23 5.75 -9.74
N GLU A 7 35.40 5.43 -9.17
CA GLU A 7 35.93 6.08 -7.97
C GLU A 7 36.17 7.59 -8.14
N ALA A 8 36.67 8.03 -9.30
CA ALA A 8 36.87 9.46 -9.59
C ALA A 8 35.54 10.21 -9.77
N SER A 9 34.55 9.56 -10.39
CA SER A 9 33.18 10.10 -10.48
C SER A 9 32.50 10.18 -9.11
N LEU A 10 32.72 9.19 -8.23
CA LEU A 10 32.19 9.21 -6.86
C LEU A 10 32.86 10.31 -6.02
N LYS A 11 34.18 10.49 -6.12
CA LYS A 11 34.94 11.54 -5.42
C LYS A 11 34.63 12.95 -5.90
N SER A 12 34.27 13.12 -7.17
CA SER A 12 33.93 14.44 -7.73
C SER A 12 32.47 14.86 -7.47
N ASN A 13 31.58 13.88 -7.25
CA ASN A 13 30.19 14.14 -6.84
C ASN A 13 29.98 14.01 -5.33
N SER A 14 30.97 13.53 -4.58
CA SER A 14 30.94 13.59 -3.12
C SER A 14 31.11 15.03 -2.69
N VAL A 15 30.13 15.56 -1.96
CA VAL A 15 30.25 16.85 -1.28
C VAL A 15 31.46 16.77 -0.34
N ASP A 16 32.44 17.65 -0.54
CA ASP A 16 33.67 17.68 0.26
C ASP A 16 33.34 17.79 1.76
N ALA A 17 33.71 16.73 2.48
CA ALA A 17 33.92 16.67 3.93
C ALA A 17 32.78 17.14 4.85
N PHE A 18 31.63 16.46 4.81
CA PHE A 18 31.01 16.14 6.10
C PHE A 18 31.88 15.09 6.79
N ARG A 19 32.67 15.54 7.77
CA ARG A 19 33.33 14.62 8.71
C ARG A 19 32.19 13.97 9.47
N ASN A 20 31.90 12.69 9.18
CA ASN A 20 30.93 11.90 9.94
C ASN A 20 31.30 12.03 11.43
N ASP A 21 30.50 12.79 12.17
CA ASP A 21 30.67 13.08 13.59
C ASP A 21 30.32 11.88 14.47
N GLY A 22 29.87 10.79 13.84
CA GLY A 22 29.36 9.60 14.51
C GLY A 22 27.90 9.76 14.96
N GLU A 23 27.26 10.91 14.70
CA GLU A 23 25.88 11.16 15.03
C GLU A 23 24.97 10.81 13.85
N HIS A 24 24.09 9.84 14.07
CA HIS A 24 23.12 9.40 13.07
C HIS A 24 21.93 10.37 13.00
N HIS A 25 22.10 11.45 12.26
CA HIS A 25 21.02 12.39 11.96
C HIS A 25 20.04 11.75 10.95
N TYR A 26 18.75 11.73 11.28
CA TYR A 26 17.68 11.35 10.36
C TYR A 26 16.59 12.42 10.33
N SER A 27 16.03 12.64 9.14
CA SER A 27 14.87 13.50 8.92
C SER A 27 13.78 12.69 8.24
N ILE A 28 12.52 13.01 8.56
CA ILE A 28 11.36 12.40 7.92
C ILE A 28 10.67 13.51 7.13
N LYS A 29 10.38 13.24 5.85
CA LYS A 29 9.66 14.16 4.97
C LYS A 29 8.43 13.47 4.40
N GLU A 30 7.29 14.15 4.50
CA GLU A 30 6.05 13.72 3.84
C GLU A 30 5.98 14.36 2.46
N ILE A 31 5.93 13.53 1.41
CA ILE A 31 5.85 13.98 0.02
C ILE A 31 4.41 13.87 -0.45
N LYS A 32 3.86 14.98 -0.94
CA LYS A 32 2.54 14.97 -1.59
C LYS A 32 2.66 14.49 -3.03
N PRO A 33 1.65 13.79 -3.57
CA PRO A 33 1.62 13.45 -4.98
C PRO A 33 1.71 14.69 -5.87
N GLU A 34 2.38 14.55 -7.01
CA GLU A 34 2.41 15.57 -8.07
C GLU A 34 1.11 15.58 -8.86
N SER A 35 0.45 14.42 -8.97
CA SER A 35 -0.90 14.31 -9.51
C SER A 35 -1.93 15.01 -8.61
N GLN A 36 -3.02 15.48 -9.21
CA GLN A 36 -4.16 16.01 -8.45
C GLN A 36 -4.87 14.90 -7.67
N ILE A 37 -5.12 15.12 -6.38
CA ILE A 37 -5.80 14.20 -5.46
C ILE A 37 -7.01 14.94 -4.86
N PRO A 38 -8.18 14.29 -4.67
CA PRO A 38 -8.48 12.88 -4.95
C PRO A 38 -8.55 12.56 -6.45
N ALA A 39 -8.21 11.32 -6.80
CA ALA A 39 -8.26 10.82 -8.17
C ALA A 39 -9.10 9.52 -8.25
N LEU A 40 -9.69 9.28 -9.42
CA LEU A 40 -10.35 8.00 -9.73
C LEU A 40 -9.31 6.88 -9.94
N PHE A 41 -9.73 5.64 -9.79
CA PHE A 41 -8.83 4.49 -9.82
C PHE A 41 -8.12 4.28 -11.17
N ASP A 42 -8.70 4.78 -12.27
CA ASP A 42 -8.16 4.70 -13.63
C ASP A 42 -7.09 5.77 -13.91
N LYS A 43 -6.94 6.77 -13.03
CA LYS A 43 -5.99 7.87 -13.20
C LYS A 43 -4.61 7.50 -12.68
N GLU A 44 -3.60 8.02 -13.36
CA GLU A 44 -2.21 7.87 -12.98
C GLU A 44 -1.86 8.82 -11.84
N ILE A 45 -1.28 8.24 -10.80
CA ILE A 45 -0.80 8.94 -9.61
C ILE A 45 0.73 8.95 -9.68
N LEU A 46 1.32 10.14 -9.79
CA LEU A 46 2.76 10.35 -9.78
C LEU A 46 3.20 10.87 -8.41
N ILE A 47 4.19 10.20 -7.82
CA ILE A 47 4.76 10.56 -6.52
C ILE A 47 6.29 10.52 -6.62
N SER A 48 6.94 11.56 -6.12
CA SER A 48 8.39 11.58 -5.92
C SER A 48 8.79 10.71 -4.72
N LEU A 49 9.76 9.83 -4.91
CA LEU A 49 10.29 8.92 -3.88
C LEU A 49 11.60 9.42 -3.27
N SER A 50 12.31 10.29 -3.98
CA SER A 50 13.48 11.02 -3.49
C SER A 50 13.20 12.51 -3.44
N ASP A 51 14.04 13.24 -2.71
CA ASP A 51 13.91 14.68 -2.54
C ASP A 51 15.28 15.34 -2.47
N SER A 52 15.45 16.49 -3.11
CA SER A 52 16.72 17.21 -3.17
C SER A 52 17.23 17.69 -1.82
N ASP A 53 16.34 17.82 -0.82
CA ASP A 53 16.71 18.25 0.53
C ASP A 53 17.34 17.11 1.35
N HIS A 54 17.34 15.87 0.83
CA HIS A 54 17.97 14.72 1.47
C HIS A 54 19.15 14.23 0.63
N ASP A 55 20.29 13.98 1.28
CA ASP A 55 21.46 13.40 0.60
C ASP A 55 21.24 11.93 0.22
N VAL A 56 20.59 11.18 1.11
CA VAL A 56 20.32 9.75 0.97
C VAL A 56 18.90 9.45 1.42
N THR A 57 18.12 8.80 0.56
CA THR A 57 16.81 8.26 0.91
C THR A 57 16.93 6.80 1.36
N GLN A 58 16.41 6.47 2.54
CA GLN A 58 16.27 5.08 3.00
C GLN A 58 15.00 4.45 2.41
N ILE A 59 15.11 3.89 1.21
CA ILE A 59 14.00 3.30 0.46
C ILE A 59 13.35 2.15 1.24
N GLN A 60 14.14 1.30 1.90
CA GLN A 60 13.69 0.16 2.70
C GLN A 60 12.78 0.53 3.87
N ASN A 61 12.93 1.75 4.42
CA ASN A 61 12.14 2.24 5.55
C ASN A 61 10.99 3.17 5.12
N SER A 62 10.93 3.50 3.83
CA SER A 62 9.92 4.39 3.26
C SER A 62 8.65 3.62 2.90
N PHE A 63 7.50 4.30 2.94
CA PHE A 63 6.22 3.71 2.59
C PHE A 63 5.29 4.74 1.92
N LEU A 64 4.38 4.25 1.08
CA LEU A 64 3.28 5.02 0.54
C LEU A 64 2.05 4.89 1.46
N SER A 65 1.50 6.02 1.89
CA SER A 65 0.22 6.04 2.60
C SER A 65 -0.90 6.36 1.61
N ILE A 66 -1.88 5.45 1.50
CA ILE A 66 -3.03 5.63 0.61
C ILE A 66 -4.31 5.58 1.43
N VAL A 67 -5.14 6.60 1.26
CA VAL A 67 -6.52 6.60 1.73
C VAL A 67 -7.43 6.52 0.51
N LEU A 68 -8.19 5.43 0.39
CA LEU A 68 -9.16 5.26 -0.69
C LEU A 68 -10.55 5.03 -0.11
N THR A 69 -11.55 5.46 -0.86
CA THR A 69 -12.95 5.16 -0.58
C THR A 69 -13.47 4.31 -1.73
N ALA A 70 -13.98 3.12 -1.43
CA ALA A 70 -14.58 2.24 -2.42
C ALA A 70 -16.04 1.98 -2.08
N ASN A 71 -16.88 1.98 -3.10
CA ASN A 71 -18.28 1.61 -2.99
C ASN A 71 -18.39 0.09 -3.13
N VAL A 72 -18.69 -0.61 -2.04
CA VAL A 72 -18.97 -2.05 -2.08
C VAL A 72 -20.43 -2.25 -2.42
N GLN A 73 -20.69 -3.16 -3.36
CA GLN A 73 -22.01 -3.45 -3.88
C GLN A 73 -22.56 -4.77 -3.34
N PHE A 74 -23.85 -4.80 -3.03
CA PHE A 74 -24.57 -5.95 -2.53
C PHE A 74 -25.84 -6.17 -3.36
N ASP A 75 -26.09 -7.42 -3.74
CA ASP A 75 -27.27 -7.77 -4.54
C ASP A 75 -28.53 -7.97 -3.69
N ASN A 76 -28.36 -8.33 -2.41
CA ASN A 76 -29.44 -8.68 -1.50
C ASN A 76 -29.38 -7.85 -0.21
N LYS A 77 -30.55 -7.64 0.40
CA LYS A 77 -30.66 -7.15 1.79
C LYS A 77 -30.48 -8.31 2.77
N PHE A 78 -30.44 -7.98 4.05
CA PHE A 78 -30.22 -8.91 5.15
C PHE A 78 -31.47 -9.09 6.02
N ASP A 79 -32.65 -8.75 5.51
CA ASP A 79 -33.91 -8.66 6.25
C ASP A 79 -34.34 -10.03 6.86
N ASP A 80 -33.97 -11.14 6.22
CA ASP A 80 -34.40 -12.51 6.60
C ASP A 80 -33.60 -13.11 7.78
N TYR A 81 -32.59 -12.41 8.30
CA TYR A 81 -31.73 -12.94 9.36
C TYR A 81 -32.17 -12.48 10.75
N GLU A 82 -31.94 -13.31 11.77
CA GLU A 82 -32.18 -12.92 13.16
C GLU A 82 -31.15 -11.88 13.63
N GLU A 83 -31.59 -10.95 14.47
CA GLU A 83 -30.76 -9.81 14.88
C GLU A 83 -29.49 -10.20 15.64
N ALA A 84 -29.57 -11.23 16.48
CA ALA A 84 -28.39 -11.79 17.15
C ALA A 84 -27.36 -12.34 16.16
N TYR A 85 -27.82 -12.91 15.04
CA TYR A 85 -26.93 -13.41 13.98
C TYR A 85 -26.27 -12.27 13.21
N LYS A 86 -27.00 -11.16 12.99
CA LYS A 86 -26.46 -9.98 12.28
C LYS A 86 -25.37 -9.27 13.08
N ASP A 87 -25.49 -9.25 14.41
CA ASP A 87 -24.45 -8.74 15.32
C ASP A 87 -23.22 -9.66 15.36
N GLY A 88 -23.44 -10.99 15.38
CA GLY A 88 -22.37 -11.99 15.45
C GLY A 88 -21.61 -12.25 14.14
N THR A 89 -22.21 -11.95 12.99
CA THR A 89 -21.61 -12.23 11.67
C THR A 89 -20.78 -11.05 11.18
N VAL A 90 -19.46 -11.26 11.08
CA VAL A 90 -18.50 -10.22 10.67
C VAL A 90 -17.79 -10.61 9.38
N LEU A 91 -17.80 -9.69 8.42
CA LEU A 91 -17.09 -9.76 7.16
C LEU A 91 -15.85 -8.86 7.23
N PHE A 92 -14.67 -9.41 6.93
CA PHE A 92 -13.51 -8.60 6.62
C PHE A 92 -13.61 -8.18 5.15
N ILE A 93 -13.41 -6.90 4.83
CA ILE A 93 -13.26 -6.44 3.45
C ILE A 93 -11.93 -5.71 3.38
N GLY A 94 -11.03 -6.10 2.49
CA GLY A 94 -9.69 -5.49 2.43
C GLY A 94 -8.77 -6.14 1.42
N LEU A 95 -7.47 -5.94 1.58
CA LEU A 95 -6.44 -6.52 0.72
C LEU A 95 -5.63 -7.58 1.49
N LYS A 96 -5.13 -8.62 0.80
CA LYS A 96 -4.19 -9.56 1.43
C LYS A 96 -2.86 -8.87 1.73
N SER A 97 -2.47 -7.94 0.87
CA SER A 97 -1.35 -7.02 1.06
C SER A 97 -1.68 -5.67 0.45
N ALA A 98 -1.29 -4.59 1.12
CA ALA A 98 -1.52 -3.23 0.67
C ALA A 98 -0.91 -2.96 -0.71
N SER A 99 0.24 -3.59 -1.03
CA SER A 99 0.87 -3.45 -2.35
C SER A 99 -0.04 -3.90 -3.50
N GLN A 100 -0.98 -4.83 -3.24
CA GLN A 100 -1.97 -5.30 -4.22
C GLN A 100 -2.90 -4.22 -4.75
N VAL A 101 -2.96 -3.06 -4.09
CA VAL A 101 -3.71 -1.92 -4.58
C VAL A 101 -3.05 -1.26 -5.80
N ILE A 102 -1.77 -1.53 -6.08
CA ILE A 102 -1.09 -1.01 -7.26
C ILE A 102 -1.33 -2.00 -8.41
N ARG A 103 -1.96 -1.54 -9.51
CA ARG A 103 -2.24 -2.35 -10.70
C ARG A 103 -1.12 -2.27 -11.72
N GLU A 104 -0.74 -1.04 -12.04
CA GLU A 104 0.25 -0.68 -13.03
C GLU A 104 1.22 0.25 -12.35
N TYR A 105 2.50 0.14 -12.67
CA TYR A 105 3.47 1.15 -12.27
C TYR A 105 4.57 1.33 -13.29
N THR A 106 5.20 2.51 -13.24
CA THR A 106 6.37 2.85 -14.03
C THR A 106 7.30 3.70 -13.17
N ILE A 107 8.59 3.40 -13.22
CA ILE A 107 9.61 4.14 -12.47
C ILE A 107 10.28 5.16 -13.38
N TYR A 108 10.39 6.38 -12.88
CA TYR A 108 11.07 7.47 -13.54
C TYR A 108 12.34 7.84 -12.78
N HIS A 109 13.38 8.11 -13.55
CA HIS A 109 14.67 8.60 -13.10
C HIS A 109 15.04 9.84 -13.89
N ARG A 110 15.19 10.99 -13.22
CA ARG A 110 15.50 12.29 -13.85
C ARG A 110 14.58 12.60 -15.05
N GLY A 111 13.28 12.32 -14.90
CA GLY A 111 12.27 12.54 -15.93
C GLY A 111 12.26 11.52 -17.08
N ARG A 112 13.07 10.47 -17.03
CA ARG A 112 13.10 9.38 -18.01
C ARG A 112 12.57 8.09 -17.41
N THR A 113 11.79 7.33 -18.18
CA THR A 113 11.36 6.00 -17.78
C THR A 113 12.57 5.06 -17.71
N ILE A 114 12.68 4.29 -16.63
CA ILE A 114 13.69 3.23 -16.52
C ILE A 114 13.20 2.02 -17.32
N GLU A 115 14.01 1.58 -18.29
CA GLU A 115 13.71 0.39 -19.09
C GLU A 115 13.53 -0.85 -18.21
N GLY A 116 12.53 -1.69 -18.51
CA GLY A 116 12.21 -2.89 -17.73
C GLY A 116 11.42 -2.65 -16.44
N THR A 117 11.08 -1.39 -16.10
CA THR A 117 10.24 -1.08 -14.92
C THR A 117 8.77 -0.84 -15.25
N LEU A 118 8.41 -0.84 -16.54
CA LEU A 118 7.01 -0.75 -16.96
C LEU A 118 6.30 -2.05 -16.61
N GLN A 119 5.41 -1.97 -15.61
CA GLN A 119 4.58 -3.08 -15.17
C GLN A 119 3.12 -2.79 -15.48
N ASN A 120 2.51 -3.62 -16.33
CA ASN A 120 1.14 -3.46 -16.79
C ASN A 120 0.12 -4.23 -15.93
N ASP A 121 0.57 -5.24 -15.19
CA ASP A 121 -0.23 -5.93 -14.18
C ASP A 121 0.69 -6.47 -13.08
N SER A 122 0.82 -5.71 -11.99
CA SER A 122 1.65 -6.06 -10.85
C SER A 122 0.98 -7.04 -9.88
N THR A 123 -0.25 -7.49 -10.12
CA THR A 123 -0.98 -8.36 -9.19
C THR A 123 -0.22 -9.67 -8.93
N THR A 124 0.29 -10.30 -10.00
CA THR A 124 1.05 -11.55 -9.92
C THR A 124 2.42 -11.34 -9.26
N GLU A 125 3.10 -10.25 -9.61
CA GLU A 125 4.38 -9.85 -9.04
C GLU A 125 4.27 -9.69 -7.52
N GLN A 126 3.28 -8.93 -7.08
CA GLN A 126 3.03 -8.68 -5.67
C GLN A 126 2.58 -9.96 -4.96
N PHE A 127 1.82 -10.85 -5.63
CA PHE A 127 1.49 -12.16 -5.06
C PHE A 127 2.75 -13.00 -4.78
N ILE A 128 3.70 -13.05 -5.71
CA ILE A 128 4.97 -13.78 -5.55
C ILE A 128 5.80 -13.13 -4.43
N GLN A 129 5.96 -11.80 -4.44
CA GLN A 129 6.68 -11.06 -3.40
C GLN A 129 6.10 -11.30 -2.02
N ASN A 130 4.77 -11.20 -1.90
CA ASN A 130 4.07 -11.52 -0.68
C ASN A 130 4.20 -13.00 -0.31
N THR A 131 4.45 -13.93 -1.23
CA THR A 131 4.63 -15.35 -0.89
C THR A 131 6.01 -15.62 -0.30
N VAL A 132 7.06 -15.04 -0.88
CA VAL A 132 8.46 -15.26 -0.45
C VAL A 132 8.82 -14.51 0.84
N LYS A 133 8.11 -13.41 1.15
CA LYS A 133 8.35 -12.63 2.36
C LYS A 133 8.09 -13.46 3.64
N PRO A 134 9.02 -13.47 4.62
CA PRO A 134 8.85 -14.28 5.83
C PRO A 134 7.66 -13.80 6.65
N ARG A 135 7.02 -14.74 7.35
CA ARG A 135 5.81 -14.47 8.15
C ARG A 135 6.04 -13.45 9.27
N SER A 136 7.25 -13.43 9.85
CA SER A 136 7.64 -12.47 10.88
C SER A 136 7.56 -11.02 10.41
N GLU A 137 7.90 -10.74 9.16
CA GLU A 137 7.82 -9.40 8.57
C GLU A 137 6.39 -8.96 8.26
N LYS A 138 5.49 -9.93 8.03
CA LYS A 138 4.09 -9.66 7.72
C LYS A 138 3.24 -9.39 8.96
N ASN A 139 3.66 -9.89 10.10
CA ASN A 139 2.94 -9.74 11.36
C ASN A 139 3.20 -8.36 11.99
N ASN A 140 2.23 -7.88 12.76
CA ASN A 140 2.36 -6.72 13.66
C ASN A 140 2.61 -5.36 12.96
N ARG A 141 2.44 -5.27 11.64
CA ARG A 141 2.50 -4.00 10.90
C ARG A 141 1.11 -3.59 10.45
N ASN A 142 0.61 -2.50 11.03
CA ASN A 142 -0.74 -2.02 10.77
C ASN A 142 -0.94 -1.62 9.31
N HIS A 143 -2.04 -2.11 8.73
CA HIS A 143 -2.52 -1.74 7.40
C HIS A 143 -1.61 -2.13 6.24
N ILE A 144 -0.75 -3.15 6.44
CA ILE A 144 0.15 -3.65 5.40
C ILE A 144 -0.31 -5.01 4.90
N HIS A 145 -0.47 -6.00 5.79
CA HIS A 145 -0.84 -7.36 5.41
C HIS A 145 -2.08 -7.83 6.17
N SER A 146 -2.87 -8.68 5.51
CA SER A 146 -4.04 -9.33 6.09
C SER A 146 -3.89 -10.84 5.90
N LEU A 147 -3.17 -11.49 6.83
CA LEU A 147 -3.05 -12.95 6.81
C LEU A 147 -4.40 -13.58 7.16
N TYR A 148 -4.82 -14.58 6.40
CA TYR A 148 -6.12 -15.23 6.62
C TYR A 148 -6.30 -15.67 8.08
N GLU A 149 -5.30 -16.35 8.64
CA GLU A 149 -5.31 -16.87 10.02
C GLU A 149 -5.48 -15.77 11.07
N ASN A 150 -4.93 -14.57 10.80
CA ASN A 150 -5.05 -13.43 11.68
C ASN A 150 -6.42 -12.76 11.48
N THR A 151 -6.85 -12.56 10.23
CA THR A 151 -8.15 -11.98 9.93
C THR A 151 -9.31 -12.82 10.45
N HIS A 152 -9.17 -14.14 10.39
CA HIS A 152 -10.13 -15.10 10.91
C HIS A 152 -10.25 -15.01 12.44
N LYS A 153 -9.23 -14.49 13.12
CA LYS A 153 -9.18 -14.22 14.56
C LYS A 153 -9.47 -12.76 14.92
N TYR A 154 -9.98 -11.95 13.98
CA TYR A 154 -10.25 -10.52 14.19
C TYR A 154 -8.98 -9.73 14.58
N ASP A 155 -7.95 -9.81 13.75
CA ASP A 155 -6.73 -9.00 13.91
C ASP A 155 -6.97 -7.54 13.49
N THR A 156 -6.78 -6.60 14.42
CA THR A 156 -6.99 -5.17 14.17
C THR A 156 -5.91 -4.53 13.29
N SER A 157 -4.78 -5.21 13.08
CA SER A 157 -3.70 -4.71 12.21
C SER A 157 -3.95 -4.92 10.72
N ALA A 158 -5.03 -5.63 10.36
CA ALA A 158 -5.36 -5.98 8.98
C ALA A 158 -5.50 -4.75 8.04
N CYS A 159 -5.28 -5.02 6.76
CA CYS A 159 -5.36 -4.06 5.66
C CYS A 159 -6.81 -3.95 5.13
N GLY A 160 -7.73 -3.58 6.01
CA GLY A 160 -9.15 -3.41 5.70
C GLY A 160 -10.04 -3.36 6.95
N PRO A 161 -11.27 -2.84 6.83
CA PRO A 161 -12.23 -2.86 7.92
C PRO A 161 -12.92 -4.22 8.10
N TYR A 162 -13.43 -4.40 9.31
CA TYR A 162 -14.40 -5.44 9.66
C TYR A 162 -15.78 -4.82 9.73
N LEU A 163 -16.75 -5.43 9.07
CA LEU A 163 -18.13 -4.96 9.02
C LEU A 163 -19.04 -6.07 9.53
N THR A 164 -19.86 -5.75 10.53
CA THR A 164 -20.96 -6.65 10.91
C THR A 164 -22.03 -6.61 9.83
N MET A 165 -22.76 -7.70 9.66
CA MET A 165 -23.92 -7.76 8.78
C MET A 165 -24.93 -6.64 9.10
N LYS A 166 -25.12 -6.34 10.39
CA LYS A 166 -25.93 -5.22 10.87
C LYS A 166 -25.42 -3.86 10.44
N ASN A 167 -24.10 -3.63 10.42
CA ASN A 167 -23.54 -2.37 9.93
C ASN A 167 -23.85 -2.18 8.44
N ILE A 168 -23.76 -3.25 7.66
CA ILE A 168 -24.05 -3.22 6.23
C ILE A 168 -25.54 -2.98 6.01
N GLU A 169 -26.40 -3.74 6.68
CA GLU A 169 -27.87 -3.60 6.58
C GLU A 169 -28.32 -2.17 6.90
N ASN A 170 -27.85 -1.59 8.00
CA ASN A 170 -28.17 -0.21 8.37
C ASN A 170 -27.70 0.81 7.31
N ALA A 171 -26.56 0.56 6.66
CA ALA A 171 -26.04 1.46 5.63
C ALA A 171 -26.84 1.39 4.32
N ILE A 172 -27.47 0.26 4.02
CA ILE A 172 -28.21 0.04 2.76
C ILE A 172 -29.73 0.05 2.91
N ARG A 173 -30.26 0.12 4.14
CA ARG A 173 -31.69 -0.03 4.46
C ARG A 173 -32.60 0.83 3.58
N ASP A 174 -32.25 2.11 3.44
CA ASP A 174 -33.07 3.12 2.79
C ASP A 174 -32.87 3.17 1.26
N GLN A 175 -32.02 2.30 0.71
CA GLN A 175 -31.78 2.21 -0.72
C GLN A 175 -32.89 1.39 -1.41
N LEU A 176 -33.35 1.91 -2.56
CA LEU A 176 -34.55 1.42 -3.26
C LEU A 176 -34.24 0.55 -4.48
N SER A 177 -32.99 0.50 -4.93
CA SER A 177 -32.60 -0.22 -6.14
C SER A 177 -31.29 -0.97 -5.95
N VAL A 178 -31.26 -2.20 -6.46
CA VAL A 178 -30.07 -3.05 -6.54
C VAL A 178 -29.17 -2.58 -7.71
N PRO A 179 -27.83 -2.63 -7.59
CA PRO A 179 -27.07 -3.05 -6.42
C PRO A 179 -27.10 -2.01 -5.29
N TYR A 180 -27.26 -2.49 -4.06
CA TYR A 180 -27.10 -1.65 -2.87
C TYR A 180 -25.64 -1.30 -2.68
N SER A 181 -25.33 -0.06 -2.31
CA SER A 181 -23.95 0.41 -2.22
C SER A 181 -23.60 1.01 -0.88
N MET A 182 -22.50 0.56 -0.29
CA MET A 182 -21.95 1.13 0.94
C MET A 182 -20.55 1.69 0.66
N PRO A 183 -20.31 3.00 0.87
CA PRO A 183 -18.98 3.57 0.78
C PRO A 183 -18.16 3.12 1.99
N ILE A 184 -16.98 2.55 1.72
CA ILE A 184 -16.05 2.08 2.75
C ILE A 184 -14.71 2.76 2.55
N ARG A 185 -14.17 3.29 3.64
CA ARG A 185 -12.86 3.96 3.66
C ARG A 185 -11.78 2.98 4.09
N PHE A 186 -10.74 2.88 3.29
CA PHE A 186 -9.55 2.06 3.56
C PHE A 186 -8.35 2.96 3.82
N ARG A 187 -7.51 2.54 4.77
CA ARG A 187 -6.19 3.12 5.02
C ARG A 187 -5.18 2.03 4.72
N LEU A 188 -4.26 2.31 3.82
CA LEU A 188 -3.26 1.38 3.34
C LEU A 188 -1.87 1.97 3.59
N SER A 189 -0.93 1.12 4.01
CA SER A 189 0.48 1.46 4.10
C SER A 189 1.27 0.46 3.25
N ILE A 190 1.95 0.95 2.23
CA ILE A 190 2.70 0.14 1.28
C ILE A 190 4.19 0.44 1.48
N PRO A 191 4.94 -0.41 2.18
CA PRO A 191 6.40 -0.26 2.20
C PRO A 191 6.94 -0.31 0.78
N LEU A 192 7.91 0.53 0.45
CA LEU A 192 8.47 0.54 -0.90
C LEU A 192 9.13 -0.80 -1.22
N GLY A 193 9.76 -1.46 -0.24
CA GLY A 193 10.34 -2.80 -0.39
C GLY A 193 9.34 -3.91 -0.71
N ASP A 194 8.02 -3.66 -0.62
CA ASP A 194 6.96 -4.60 -1.03
C ASP A 194 6.62 -4.50 -2.53
N ILE A 195 7.16 -3.48 -3.22
CA ILE A 195 7.11 -3.34 -4.67
C ILE A 195 8.39 -3.98 -5.22
N LEU A 196 8.28 -4.98 -6.12
CA LEU A 196 9.43 -5.82 -6.52
C LEU A 196 10.62 -5.00 -7.01
N VAL A 197 10.38 -3.93 -7.78
CA VAL A 197 11.45 -3.09 -8.35
C VAL A 197 12.32 -2.43 -7.28
N PHE A 198 11.79 -2.21 -6.08
CA PHE A 198 12.52 -1.67 -4.93
C PHE A 198 12.90 -2.75 -3.90
N SER A 199 12.61 -4.02 -4.19
CA SER A 199 13.02 -5.13 -3.34
C SER A 199 14.55 -5.18 -3.28
N GLY A 200 15.10 -5.07 -2.07
CA GLY A 200 16.55 -5.04 -1.85
C GLY A 200 17.20 -3.66 -2.02
N PHE A 201 16.45 -2.61 -2.37
CA PHE A 201 16.96 -1.24 -2.30
C PHE A 201 17.02 -0.81 -0.84
N THR A 202 18.19 -0.34 -0.39
CA THR A 202 18.36 0.25 0.94
C THR A 202 18.59 1.75 0.80
N ASP A 203 19.84 2.15 0.60
CA ASP A 203 20.24 3.55 0.63
C ASP A 203 20.35 4.07 -0.81
N TYR A 204 19.52 5.05 -1.15
CA TYR A 204 19.50 5.69 -2.45
C TYR A 204 20.15 7.07 -2.35
N PRO A 205 21.43 7.24 -2.76
CA PRO A 205 22.10 8.53 -2.73
C PRO A 205 21.53 9.46 -3.80
N ASN A 206 20.75 10.43 -3.35
CA ASN A 206 20.04 11.38 -4.19
C ASN A 206 21.02 12.25 -5.00
N SER A 207 22.20 12.55 -4.46
CA SER A 207 23.23 13.30 -5.20
C SER A 207 23.79 12.54 -6.42
N LEU A 208 23.98 11.22 -6.30
CA LEU A 208 24.55 10.38 -7.35
C LEU A 208 23.50 9.98 -8.37
N PHE A 209 22.36 9.51 -7.90
CA PHE A 209 21.31 9.00 -8.76
C PHE A 209 20.33 10.10 -9.15
N GLY A 210 19.96 11.03 -8.29
CA GLY A 210 19.01 12.11 -8.60
C GLY A 210 17.56 11.69 -8.40
N ASP A 211 16.63 12.38 -9.08
CA ASP A 211 15.20 12.25 -8.79
C ASP A 211 14.62 10.90 -9.22
N LEU A 212 14.09 10.15 -8.25
CA LEU A 212 13.36 8.90 -8.40
C LEU A 212 11.87 9.16 -8.17
N LYS A 213 11.02 8.73 -9.11
CA LYS A 213 9.56 8.84 -9.00
C LYS A 213 8.88 7.53 -9.38
N ILE A 214 7.71 7.29 -8.79
CA ILE A 214 6.81 6.22 -9.20
C ILE A 214 5.52 6.82 -9.74
N GLN A 215 5.10 6.34 -10.90
CA GLN A 215 3.75 6.55 -11.42
C GLN A 215 2.98 5.24 -11.29
N PHE A 216 1.75 5.27 -10.79
CA PHE A 216 0.93 4.06 -10.67
C PHE A 216 -0.57 4.29 -10.82
N LYS A 217 -1.33 3.21 -11.04
CA LYS A 217 -2.80 3.17 -11.01
C LYS A 217 -3.32 2.24 -9.93
N ILE A 218 -4.55 2.47 -9.49
CA ILE A 218 -5.21 1.68 -8.44
C ILE A 218 -5.85 0.42 -9.03
N ASN A 219 -5.72 -0.71 -8.33
CA ASN A 219 -6.30 -1.99 -8.66
C ASN A 219 -7.62 -2.21 -7.90
N PRO A 220 -8.79 -2.07 -8.54
CA PRO A 220 -10.06 -2.36 -7.89
C PRO A 220 -10.34 -3.86 -7.71
N ASN A 221 -9.59 -4.75 -8.38
CA ASN A 221 -9.88 -6.18 -8.43
C ASN A 221 -9.13 -7.00 -7.37
N ALA A 222 -8.30 -6.35 -6.54
CA ALA A 222 -7.45 -7.03 -5.58
C ALA A 222 -8.12 -7.35 -4.23
N PHE A 223 -9.33 -6.83 -3.99
CA PHE A 223 -10.01 -6.94 -2.71
C PHE A 223 -10.49 -8.37 -2.41
N VAL A 224 -10.45 -8.72 -1.13
CA VAL A 224 -10.93 -9.98 -0.58
C VAL A 224 -11.97 -9.73 0.50
N PHE A 225 -12.90 -10.68 0.64
CA PHE A 225 -14.03 -10.59 1.58
C PHE A 225 -14.25 -11.89 2.40
N PRO A 226 -13.26 -12.35 3.20
CA PRO A 226 -13.43 -13.52 4.06
C PRO A 226 -14.29 -13.23 5.30
N GLN A 227 -15.06 -14.22 5.74
CA GLN A 227 -15.79 -14.18 7.00
C GLN A 227 -14.82 -14.43 8.19
N VAL A 228 -15.02 -13.67 9.28
CA VAL A 228 -14.32 -13.91 10.55
C VAL A 228 -14.92 -15.15 11.23
N ASN A 229 -14.16 -15.84 12.07
CA ASN A 229 -14.67 -16.97 12.84
C ASN A 229 -15.89 -16.53 13.68
N PRO A 230 -17.09 -17.13 13.47
CA PRO A 230 -18.31 -16.75 14.18
C PRO A 230 -18.20 -16.87 15.70
N ILE A 231 -17.42 -17.84 16.22
CA ILE A 231 -17.22 -18.01 17.66
C ILE A 231 -16.44 -16.81 18.23
N ILE A 232 -15.41 -16.35 17.49
CA ILE A 232 -14.56 -15.23 17.91
C ILE A 232 -15.33 -13.91 17.78
N SER A 233 -16.08 -13.71 16.70
CA SER A 233 -16.86 -12.50 16.51
C SER A 233 -18.03 -12.41 17.49
N MET A 234 -18.73 -13.51 17.79
CA MET A 234 -19.79 -13.53 18.81
C MET A 234 -19.24 -13.28 20.21
N ALA A 235 -18.05 -13.78 20.56
CA ALA A 235 -17.47 -13.53 21.89
C ALA A 235 -17.15 -12.04 22.18
N LYS A 236 -17.16 -11.18 21.16
CA LYS A 236 -16.97 -9.73 21.31
C LYS A 236 -18.27 -8.97 21.61
N TYR A 237 -19.43 -9.60 21.46
CA TYR A 237 -20.77 -9.01 21.64
C TYR A 237 -21.55 -9.76 22.73
#